data_AF-A0A1J5KF06-F1
#
_entry.id   AF-A0A1J5KF06-F1
#
_cell.length_a   1.000
_cell.length_b   1.000
_cell.length_c   1.000
_cell.angle_alpha   90.00
_cell.angle_beta   90.00
_cell.angle_gamma   90.00
#
_symmetry.space_group_name_H-M   'P 1'
#
loop_
_entity.id
_entity.type
_entity.pdbx_description
1 polymer ?
#
loop_
_entity_poly.entity_id
_entity_poly.type
_entity_poly.pdbx_seq_one_letter_code
_entity_poly.pdbx_strand_id
1 'polypeptide(L)'
;MNTKYILTFFVLLSSSAYGQDAPEKNIFEYTREMYKKVNSISDLNPEDFNGKIANIRNEIDRYVEHKKGVCQGEFSTVILEQSQAEKSDYKLTKTEQELCYRELKALQITYINKLFTARKNYLDFLHTERIKQLSTVREDALKQLQATFNKKVRRRKSRRKKK
;
A
#
# COMPACT_ATOMS: atom_id res chain seq x y z
N MET A 1 -46.76 48.21 1.48
CA MET A 1 -46.16 48.82 2.69
C MET A 1 -46.23 47.80 3.82
N ASN A 2 -45.12 47.71 4.55
CA ASN A 2 -44.92 47.16 5.90
C ASN A 2 -44.70 45.64 6.03
N THR A 3 -43.44 45.17 6.15
CA THR A 3 -42.56 45.09 7.34
C THR A 3 -42.97 44.03 8.38
N LYS A 4 -42.19 42.94 8.52
CA LYS A 4 -41.24 42.70 9.64
C LYS A 4 -40.84 41.22 9.78
N TYR A 5 -39.52 41.03 9.80
CA TYR A 5 -38.73 39.95 10.34
C TYR A 5 -39.35 39.15 11.50
N ILE A 6 -39.30 37.82 11.41
CA ILE A 6 -39.02 36.94 12.57
C ILE A 6 -37.97 35.94 12.16
N LEU A 7 -36.76 36.27 12.58
CA LEU A 7 -35.58 35.45 12.72
C LEU A 7 -35.71 34.77 14.08
N THR A 8 -35.68 33.43 14.19
CA THR A 8 -35.15 32.63 15.34
C THR A 8 -35.56 31.16 15.29
N PHE A 9 -34.71 30.31 15.90
CA PHE A 9 -34.82 28.86 16.20
C PHE A 9 -34.50 27.91 15.03
N PHE A 10 -33.31 27.33 14.84
CA PHE A 10 -32.29 26.75 15.77
C PHE A 10 -32.80 25.60 16.65
N VAL A 11 -33.02 24.43 16.03
CA VAL A 11 -33.02 23.07 16.62
C VAL A 11 -32.54 22.16 15.48
N LEU A 12 -31.25 21.81 15.34
CA LEU A 12 -30.44 20.84 16.10
C LEU A 12 -31.11 19.46 16.27
N LEU A 13 -30.29 18.41 16.16
CA LEU A 13 -30.56 16.97 16.29
C LEU A 13 -31.08 16.28 15.01
N SER A 14 -30.41 15.26 14.45
CA SER A 14 -29.27 14.49 14.94
C SER A 14 -28.76 13.59 13.81
N SER A 15 -27.59 13.92 13.26
CA SER A 15 -26.80 12.97 12.48
C SER A 15 -26.17 11.98 13.46
N SER A 16 -26.81 10.83 13.66
CA SER A 16 -26.16 9.69 14.31
C SER A 16 -25.13 9.11 13.33
N ALA A 17 -23.94 9.70 13.35
CA ALA A 17 -22.75 9.03 12.85
C ALA A 17 -22.47 7.86 13.81
N TYR A 18 -22.83 6.65 13.40
CA TYR A 18 -22.31 5.44 14.01
C TYR A 18 -20.81 5.40 13.71
N GLY A 19 -20.00 5.85 14.66
CA GLY A 19 -18.63 5.37 14.78
C GLY A 19 -18.73 3.89 15.08
N GLN A 20 -18.47 3.04 14.08
CA GLN A 20 -18.17 1.64 14.36
C GLN A 20 -16.81 1.64 15.03
N ASP A 21 -16.80 1.55 16.35
CA ASP A 21 -15.61 1.28 17.14
C ASP A 21 -15.01 -0.04 16.64
N ALA A 22 -13.93 0.09 15.87
CA ALA A 22 -13.11 -1.04 15.51
C ALA A 22 -12.51 -1.59 16.82
N PRO A 23 -12.54 -2.91 17.05
CA PRO A 23 -12.06 -3.49 18.30
C PRO A 23 -10.61 -3.05 18.58
N GLU A 24 -10.42 -2.41 19.73
CA GLU A 24 -9.15 -1.84 20.17
C GLU A 24 -8.11 -2.96 20.36
N LYS A 25 -7.03 -2.91 19.58
CA LYS A 25 -5.98 -3.93 19.61
C LYS A 25 -4.97 -3.61 20.71
N ASN A 26 -4.69 -4.60 21.55
CA ASN A 26 -3.62 -4.53 22.55
C ASN A 26 -2.27 -4.19 21.86
N ILE A 27 -1.41 -3.36 22.46
CA ILE A 27 -0.12 -2.92 21.87
C ILE A 27 0.77 -4.11 21.44
N PHE A 28 0.70 -5.21 22.20
CA PHE A 28 1.39 -6.46 21.83
C PHE A 28 0.79 -7.10 20.58
N GLU A 29 -0.53 -7.05 20.41
CA GLU A 29 -1.20 -7.50 19.19
C GLU A 29 -0.86 -6.58 18.01
N TYR A 30 -0.88 -5.27 18.22
CA TYR A 30 -0.51 -4.30 17.18
C TYR A 30 0.93 -4.50 16.69
N THR A 31 1.87 -4.73 17.60
CA THR A 31 3.27 -5.04 17.27
C THR A 31 3.35 -6.33 16.46
N ARG A 32 2.69 -7.40 16.91
CA ARG A 32 2.64 -8.69 16.22
C ARG A 32 2.02 -8.57 14.82
N GLU A 33 0.98 -7.77 14.67
CA GLU A 33 0.36 -7.49 13.37
C GLU A 33 1.30 -6.78 12.42
N MET A 34 2.09 -5.81 12.89
CA MET A 34 3.07 -5.14 12.03
C MET A 34 4.16 -6.11 11.57
N TYR A 35 4.65 -7.00 12.44
CA TYR A 35 5.57 -8.06 12.02
C TYR A 35 4.94 -9.00 10.97
N LYS A 36 3.66 -9.37 11.13
CA LYS A 36 2.95 -10.16 10.12
C LYS A 36 2.86 -9.42 8.79
N LYS A 37 2.53 -8.13 8.81
CA LYS A 37 2.48 -7.28 7.60
C LYS A 37 3.84 -7.19 6.92
N VAL A 38 4.91 -6.92 7.66
CA VAL A 38 6.29 -6.90 7.13
C VAL A 38 6.65 -8.24 6.48
N ASN A 39 6.33 -9.36 7.14
CA ASN A 39 6.64 -10.68 6.61
C ASN A 39 5.86 -10.99 5.33
N SER A 40 4.62 -10.54 5.22
CA SER A 40 3.78 -10.76 4.04
C SER A 40 4.25 -10.01 2.77
N ILE A 41 5.17 -9.03 2.91
CA ILE A 41 5.67 -8.26 1.77
C ILE A 41 6.37 -9.17 0.74
N SER A 42 7.09 -10.20 1.19
CA SER A 42 7.76 -11.12 0.26
C SER A 42 6.78 -11.97 -0.55
N ASP A 43 5.55 -12.10 -0.07
CA ASP A 43 4.54 -13.01 -0.61
C ASP A 43 3.56 -12.28 -1.53
N LEU A 44 3.80 -10.99 -1.77
CA LEU A 44 3.01 -10.19 -2.69
C LEU A 44 3.20 -10.68 -4.12
N ASN A 45 2.07 -10.92 -4.78
CA ASN A 45 2.07 -11.14 -6.22
C ASN A 45 2.68 -9.91 -6.92
N PRO A 46 3.58 -10.12 -7.91
CA PRO A 46 4.20 -9.03 -8.66
C PRO A 46 3.17 -8.05 -9.25
N GLU A 47 2.04 -8.55 -9.75
CA GLU A 47 0.97 -7.73 -10.35
C GLU A 47 0.37 -6.72 -9.37
N ASP A 48 0.23 -7.11 -8.10
CA ASP A 48 -0.39 -6.30 -7.06
C ASP A 48 0.59 -5.35 -6.35
N PHE A 49 1.89 -5.46 -6.66
CA PHE A 49 2.96 -4.83 -5.89
C PHE A 49 2.72 -3.32 -5.67
N ASN A 50 2.46 -2.57 -6.75
CA ASN A 50 2.28 -1.12 -6.67
C ASN A 50 1.07 -0.72 -5.80
N GLY A 51 -0.02 -1.48 -5.86
CA GLY A 51 -1.25 -1.16 -5.13
C GLY A 51 -1.13 -1.46 -3.64
N LYS A 52 -0.53 -2.61 -3.28
CA LYS A 52 -0.46 -3.07 -1.89
C LYS A 52 0.69 -2.41 -1.10
N ILE A 53 1.82 -2.11 -1.76
CA ILE A 53 3.00 -1.63 -1.04
C ILE A 53 2.85 -0.22 -0.48
N ALA A 54 2.07 0.65 -1.13
CA ALA A 54 1.83 2.01 -0.66
C ALA A 54 1.10 2.00 0.70
N ASN A 55 0.09 1.15 0.85
CA ASN A 55 -0.66 1.00 2.10
C ASN A 55 0.22 0.43 3.20
N ILE A 56 0.96 -0.65 2.92
CA ILE A 56 1.87 -1.27 3.90
C ILE A 56 2.91 -0.26 4.36
N ARG A 57 3.51 0.51 3.44
CA ARG A 57 4.48 1.56 3.77
C ARG A 57 3.91 2.57 4.75
N ASN A 58 2.73 3.11 4.47
CA ASN A 58 2.10 4.12 5.32
C ASN A 58 1.84 3.60 6.74
N GLU A 59 1.42 2.35 6.87
CA GLU A 59 1.18 1.72 8.18
C GLU A 59 2.47 1.47 8.95
N ILE A 60 3.52 1.00 8.27
CA ILE A 60 4.84 0.78 8.88
C ILE A 60 5.48 2.10 9.30
N ASP A 61 5.40 3.14 8.48
CA ASP A 61 5.96 4.45 8.80
C ASP A 61 5.28 5.03 10.05
N ARG A 62 3.94 4.96 10.14
CA ARG A 62 3.19 5.36 11.34
C ARG A 62 3.55 4.53 12.58
N TYR A 63 3.67 3.21 12.43
CA TYR A 63 4.08 2.34 13.53
C TYR A 63 5.49 2.69 14.04
N VAL A 64 6.42 2.94 13.12
CA VAL A 64 7.80 3.30 13.46
C VAL A 64 7.84 4.61 14.21
N GLU A 65 7.14 5.64 13.75
CA GLU A 65 7.07 6.93 14.45
C GLU A 65 6.49 6.79 15.85
N HIS A 66 5.37 6.08 15.98
CA HIS A 66 4.76 5.81 17.27
C HIS A 66 5.73 5.06 18.21
N LYS A 67 6.37 3.99 17.73
CA LYS A 67 7.33 3.22 18.55
C LYS A 67 8.57 4.01 18.92
N LYS A 68 9.03 4.96 18.10
CA LYS A 68 10.12 5.86 18.49
C LYS A 68 9.73 6.68 19.71
N GLY A 69 8.55 7.31 19.70
CA GLY A 69 8.08 8.08 20.86
C GLY A 69 7.87 7.20 22.11
N VAL A 70 7.44 5.95 21.94
CA VAL A 70 7.41 4.97 23.06
C VAL A 70 8.82 4.70 23.58
N CYS A 71 9.80 4.41 22.72
CA CYS A 71 11.17 4.16 23.14
C CYS A 71 11.85 5.40 23.77
N GLN A 72 11.43 6.61 23.41
CA GLN A 72 11.89 7.87 24.01
C GLN A 72 11.25 8.16 25.36
N GLY A 73 10.16 7.47 25.71
CA GLY A 73 9.34 7.78 26.88
C GLY A 73 8.43 9.00 26.68
N GLU A 74 8.19 9.42 25.43
CA GLU A 74 7.20 10.46 25.08
C GLU A 74 5.77 9.91 25.09
N PHE A 75 5.61 8.60 24.87
CA PHE A 75 4.33 7.90 24.92
C PHE A 75 4.34 6.79 25.98
N SER A 76 3.22 6.65 26.70
CA SER A 76 3.01 5.52 27.60
C SER A 76 2.91 4.21 26.83
N THR A 77 3.43 3.13 27.41
CA THR A 77 3.21 1.75 26.95
C THR A 77 1.80 1.24 27.27
N VAL A 78 0.95 2.06 27.90
CA VAL A 78 -0.42 1.74 28.30
C VAL A 78 -1.37 2.75 27.66
N ILE A 79 -2.14 2.32 26.66
CA ILE A 79 -3.31 3.06 26.19
C ILE A 79 -4.45 2.64 27.12
N LEU A 80 -4.64 3.34 28.24
CA LEU A 80 -5.86 3.27 29.05
C LEU A 80 -6.72 4.48 28.68
N GLU A 81 -8.00 4.19 28.40
CA GLU A 81 -9.16 5.06 28.17
C GLU A 81 -8.95 6.60 28.18
N GLN A 82 -9.52 7.25 27.17
CA GLN A 82 -9.65 8.70 27.05
C GLN A 82 -10.40 9.41 28.19
N SER A 83 -10.87 8.71 29.23
CA SER A 83 -11.41 9.33 30.45
C SER A 83 -10.40 9.49 31.58
N GLN A 84 -9.25 8.81 31.54
CA GLN A 84 -8.16 8.99 32.51
C GLN A 84 -6.82 8.75 31.81
N ALA A 85 -6.37 9.75 31.05
CA ALA A 85 -4.94 9.89 30.77
C ALA A 85 -4.21 10.25 32.07
N GLU A 86 -4.16 9.32 33.02
CA GLU A 86 -3.11 9.35 34.03
C GLU A 86 -1.82 9.22 33.24
N LYS A 87 -1.02 10.30 33.24
CA LYS A 87 0.35 10.26 32.77
C LYS A 87 1.01 9.12 33.52
N SER A 88 1.18 7.97 32.88
CA SER A 88 1.94 6.90 33.51
C SER A 88 3.36 7.45 33.68
N ASP A 89 3.77 7.73 34.90
CA ASP A 89 5.13 8.19 35.22
C ASP A 89 6.19 7.10 34.98
N TYR A 90 5.77 5.95 34.43
CA TYR A 90 6.66 4.87 34.02
C TYR A 90 7.51 5.28 32.81
N LYS A 91 8.69 5.79 33.09
CA LYS A 91 9.77 5.98 32.11
C LYS A 91 10.56 4.69 32.00
N LEU A 92 10.77 4.22 30.76
CA LEU A 92 11.69 3.12 30.47
C LEU A 92 13.08 3.42 31.03
N THR A 93 13.67 2.43 31.68
CA THR A 93 15.10 2.46 32.04
C THR A 93 15.97 2.53 30.78
N LYS A 94 17.22 2.98 30.91
CA LYS A 94 18.14 3.05 29.75
C LYS A 94 18.28 1.71 29.03
N THR A 95 18.34 0.61 29.78
CA THR A 95 18.41 -0.75 29.24
C THR A 95 17.15 -1.15 28.46
N GLU A 96 15.97 -0.77 28.94
CA GLU A 96 14.70 -1.03 28.25
C GLU A 96 14.56 -0.16 26.99
N GLN A 97 15.02 1.10 27.04
CA GLN A 97 15.07 1.97 25.86
C GLN A 97 16.00 1.38 24.78
N GLU A 98 17.19 0.93 25.15
CA GLU A 98 18.13 0.29 24.22
C GLU A 98 17.53 -0.97 23.59
N LEU A 99 16.84 -1.80 24.37
CA LEU A 99 16.15 -2.98 23.87
C LEU A 99 15.04 -2.60 22.88
N CYS A 100 14.22 -1.60 23.24
CA CYS A 100 13.15 -1.08 22.39
C CYS A 100 13.67 -0.61 21.03
N TYR A 101 14.77 0.18 21.01
CA TYR A 101 15.40 0.62 19.77
C TYR A 101 16.01 -0.52 18.96
N ARG A 102 16.59 -1.53 19.63
CA ARG A 102 17.13 -2.72 18.95
C ARG A 102 16.03 -3.49 18.24
N GLU A 103 14.88 -3.69 18.87
CA GLU A 103 13.72 -4.35 18.26
C GLU A 103 13.17 -3.55 17.08
N LEU A 104 13.01 -2.23 17.25
CA LEU A 104 12.56 -1.35 16.19
C LEU A 104 13.49 -1.37 14.98
N LYS A 105 14.81 -1.32 15.22
CA LYS A 105 15.82 -1.46 14.17
C LYS A 105 15.74 -2.81 13.47
N ALA A 106 15.55 -3.89 14.21
CA ALA A 106 15.40 -5.23 13.62
C ALA A 106 14.19 -5.29 12.68
N LEU A 107 13.03 -4.76 13.11
CA LEU A 107 11.83 -4.66 12.26
C LEU A 107 12.12 -3.88 10.97
N GLN A 108 12.77 -2.72 11.07
CA GLN A 108 13.08 -1.89 9.90
C GLN A 108 14.02 -2.59 8.92
N ILE A 109 15.03 -3.31 9.42
CA ILE A 109 15.92 -4.11 8.58
C ILE A 109 15.14 -5.19 7.85
N THR A 110 14.26 -5.93 8.56
CA THR A 110 13.41 -6.95 7.95
C THR A 110 12.51 -6.34 6.88
N TYR A 111 11.86 -5.21 7.16
CA TYR A 111 11.03 -4.48 6.21
C TYR A 111 11.80 -4.10 4.94
N ILE A 112 12.99 -3.50 5.07
CA ILE A 112 13.82 -3.09 3.94
C ILE A 112 14.20 -4.30 3.08
N ASN A 113 14.66 -5.38 3.71
CA ASN A 113 15.07 -6.59 2.99
C ASN A 113 13.89 -7.22 2.23
N LYS A 114 12.74 -7.35 2.88
CA LYS A 114 11.52 -7.92 2.27
C LYS A 114 10.99 -7.05 1.14
N LEU A 115 10.97 -5.73 1.33
CA LEU A 115 10.61 -4.76 0.31
C LEU A 115 11.53 -4.86 -0.92
N PHE A 116 12.84 -4.99 -0.69
CA PHE A 116 13.80 -5.14 -1.78
C PHE A 116 13.54 -6.41 -2.59
N THR A 117 13.33 -7.55 -1.93
CA THR A 117 12.98 -8.81 -2.60
C THR A 117 11.70 -8.68 -3.42
N ALA A 118 10.63 -8.16 -2.83
CA ALA A 118 9.35 -7.98 -3.52
C ALA A 118 9.48 -7.06 -4.73
N ARG A 119 10.23 -5.95 -4.59
CA ARG A 119 10.49 -5.02 -5.70
C ARG A 119 11.30 -5.67 -6.81
N LYS A 120 12.30 -6.49 -6.48
CA LYS A 120 13.05 -7.24 -7.49
C LYS A 120 12.13 -8.17 -8.27
N ASN A 121 11.30 -8.96 -7.58
CA ASN A 121 10.35 -9.87 -8.22
C ASN A 121 9.38 -9.12 -9.15
N TYR A 122 8.92 -7.94 -8.73
CA TYR A 122 8.09 -7.08 -9.57
C TYR A 122 8.80 -6.62 -10.84
N LEU A 123 10.06 -6.19 -10.73
CA LEU A 123 10.85 -5.75 -11.89
C LEU A 123 11.13 -6.90 -12.86
N ASP A 124 11.44 -8.09 -12.34
CA ASP A 124 11.64 -9.30 -13.15
C ASP A 124 10.36 -9.65 -13.91
N PHE A 125 9.20 -9.62 -13.25
CA PHE A 125 7.89 -9.81 -13.89
C PHE A 125 7.63 -8.79 -15.02
N LEU A 126 7.84 -7.49 -14.74
CA LEU A 126 7.67 -6.45 -15.76
C LEU A 126 8.60 -6.66 -16.97
N HIS A 127 9.82 -7.11 -16.71
CA HIS A 127 10.78 -7.39 -17.78
C HIS A 127 10.31 -8.54 -18.66
N THR A 128 9.86 -9.65 -18.06
CA THR A 128 9.29 -10.79 -18.79
C THR A 128 8.09 -10.39 -19.65
N GLU A 129 7.16 -9.61 -19.10
CA GLU A 129 5.99 -9.14 -19.85
C GLU A 129 6.39 -8.24 -21.03
N ARG A 130 7.35 -7.34 -20.84
CA ARG A 130 7.85 -6.49 -21.93
C ARG A 130 8.53 -7.28 -23.05
N ILE A 131 9.30 -8.32 -22.71
CA ILE A 131 9.90 -9.21 -23.71
C ILE A 131 8.81 -9.91 -24.54
N LYS A 132 7.77 -10.41 -23.87
CA LYS A 132 6.64 -11.08 -24.51
C LYS A 132 5.84 -10.13 -25.41
N GLN A 133 5.63 -8.89 -24.98
CA GLN A 133 4.99 -7.87 -25.81
C GLN A 133 5.85 -7.55 -27.04
N LEU A 134 7.16 -7.39 -26.86
CA LEU A 134 8.09 -7.11 -27.95
C LEU A 134 8.11 -8.23 -29.01
N SER A 135 8.12 -9.50 -28.58
CA SER A 135 8.05 -10.63 -29.51
C SER A 135 6.74 -10.66 -30.28
N THR A 136 5.62 -10.38 -29.60
CA THR A 136 4.29 -10.29 -30.21
C THR A 136 4.25 -9.20 -31.29
N VAL A 137 4.73 -7.99 -30.97
CA VAL A 137 4.80 -6.86 -31.92
C VAL A 137 5.65 -7.22 -33.15
N ARG A 138 6.80 -7.88 -32.95
CA ARG A 138 7.64 -8.35 -34.05
C ARG A 138 6.89 -9.33 -34.95
N GLU A 139 6.24 -10.33 -34.37
CA GLU A 139 5.48 -11.34 -35.13
C GLU A 139 4.33 -10.72 -35.91
N ASP A 140 3.60 -9.79 -35.31
CA ASP A 140 2.51 -9.08 -35.97
C ASP A 140 3.01 -8.22 -37.12
N ALA A 141 4.13 -7.52 -36.95
CA ALA A 141 4.77 -6.77 -38.03
C ALA A 141 5.17 -7.68 -39.20
N LEU A 142 5.77 -8.84 -38.92
CA LEU A 142 6.13 -9.82 -39.96
C LEU A 142 4.89 -10.40 -40.65
N LYS A 143 3.82 -10.72 -39.91
CA LYS A 143 2.54 -11.18 -40.48
C LYS A 143 1.92 -10.13 -41.38
N GLN A 144 1.88 -8.86 -40.96
CA GLN A 144 1.37 -7.76 -41.77
C GLN A 144 2.18 -7.54 -43.06
N LEU A 145 3.50 -7.63 -42.96
CA LEU A 145 4.41 -7.55 -44.10
C LEU A 145 4.11 -8.67 -45.11
N GLN A 146 4.07 -9.92 -44.65
CA GLN A 146 3.76 -11.08 -45.48
C GLN A 146 2.36 -10.99 -46.12
N ALA A 147 1.35 -10.56 -45.35
CA ALA A 147 0.00 -10.36 -45.87
C ALA A 147 -0.04 -9.34 -47.03
N THR A 148 0.75 -8.27 -46.93
CA THR A 148 0.87 -7.24 -47.96
C THR A 148 1.48 -7.80 -49.25
N PHE A 149 2.55 -8.58 -49.15
CA PHE A 149 3.18 -9.22 -50.30
C PHE A 149 2.27 -10.29 -50.93
N ASN A 150 1.62 -11.13 -50.12
CA ASN A 150 0.70 -12.16 -50.59
C ASN A 150 -0.53 -11.55 -51.32
N LYS A 151 -1.05 -10.41 -50.84
CA LYS A 151 -2.14 -9.66 -51.49
C LYS A 151 -1.71 -9.12 -52.86
N LYS A 152 -0.48 -8.61 -53.00
CA LYS A 152 0.07 -8.16 -54.30
C LYS A 152 0.19 -9.32 -55.30
N VAL A 153 0.65 -10.49 -54.87
CA VAL A 153 0.75 -11.69 -55.72
C VAL A 153 -0.63 -12.14 -56.22
N ARG A 154 -1.64 -12.19 -55.35
CA ARG A 154 -3.02 -12.54 -55.73
C ARG A 154 -3.61 -11.57 -56.76
N ARG A 155 -3.42 -10.25 -56.58
CA ARG A 155 -3.89 -9.22 -57.54
C ARG A 155 -3.24 -9.38 -58.92
N ARG A 156 -1.95 -9.69 -59.00
CA ARG A 156 -1.25 -9.93 -60.28
C ARG A 156 -1.79 -11.18 -61.00
N LYS A 157 -2.02 -12.29 -60.29
CA LYS A 157 -2.57 -13.53 -60.89
C LYS A 157 -4.00 -13.34 -61.42
N SER A 158 -4.86 -12.62 -60.70
CA SER A 158 -6.24 -12.31 -61.14
C SER A 158 -6.27 -11.48 -62.43
N ARG A 159 -5.39 -10.47 -62.58
CA ARG A 159 -5.33 -9.64 -63.79
C ARG A 159 -4.85 -10.41 -65.03
N ARG A 160 -3.95 -11.39 -64.88
CA ARG A 160 -3.47 -12.21 -65.99
C ARG A 160 -4.50 -13.22 -66.51
N LYS A 161 -5.45 -13.65 -65.69
CA LYS A 161 -6.53 -14.58 -66.09
C LYS A 161 -7.73 -13.91 -66.79
N LYS A 162 -7.79 -12.57 -66.79
CA LYS A 162 -8.87 -11.77 -67.41
C LYS A 162 -8.50 -11.22 -68.80
N LYS A 163 -7.27 -11.46 -69.26
CA LYS A 163 -6.83 -11.26 -70.64
C LYS A 163 -6.80 -12.63 -71.32
#